data_AF-A0A4Q5J147-F1
#
_entry.id   AF-A0A4Q5J147-F1
#
_cell.length_a   1.000
_cell.length_b   1.000
_cell.length_c   1.000
_cell.angle_alpha   90.00
_cell.angle_beta   90.00
_cell.angle_gamma   90.00
#
_symmetry.space_group_name_H-M   'P 1'
#
loop_
_entity.id
_entity.type
_entity.pdbx_description
1 polymer ?
#
loop_
_entity_poly.entity_id
_entity_poly.type
_entity_poly.pdbx_seq_one_letter_code
_entity_poly.pdbx_strand_id
1 'polypeptide(L)'
;MPGWPDVLLQPVAEVAPALLGAHLTHGGVTVRLTEVEAYDGPDDPASHAYRGLTARNAVMFGPPGRLYVYFSYGMHWCANVVCGPDGRASAVLLRAGEVVDGLRVARERRGGRADVELARGPANLTQALGIQRHQDGLDLSRRVTLAVSPVPPEHIASGPRVGVTLAHDVPWRFWVKGDPSVSAYKRSPRAPQG
;
A
#
# COMPACT_ATOMS: atom_id res chain seq x y z
N MET A 1 -9.74 9.12 19.10
CA MET A 1 -8.95 8.81 17.88
C MET A 1 -9.76 9.29 16.69
N PRO A 2 -9.17 10.00 15.71
CA PRO A 2 -9.87 10.34 14.47
C PRO A 2 -10.39 9.06 13.78
N GLY A 3 -11.52 9.15 13.10
CA GLY A 3 -12.04 8.01 12.33
C GLY A 3 -11.17 7.72 11.09
N TRP A 4 -11.41 6.56 10.46
CA TRP A 4 -10.82 6.20 9.15
C TRP A 4 -10.86 7.35 8.12
N PRO A 5 -11.95 8.15 7.99
CA PRO A 5 -11.99 9.26 7.04
C PRO A 5 -11.03 10.40 7.37
N ASP A 6 -10.87 10.74 8.66
CA ASP A 6 -10.10 11.93 9.09
C ASP A 6 -8.60 11.73 8.92
N VAL A 7 -8.11 10.52 9.22
CA VAL A 7 -6.70 10.16 9.00
C VAL A 7 -6.36 10.27 7.51
N LEU A 8 -7.23 9.80 6.62
CA LEU A 8 -6.98 9.83 5.19
C LEU A 8 -6.99 11.23 4.58
N LEU A 9 -7.41 12.27 5.29
CA LEU A 9 -7.35 13.66 4.81
C LEU A 9 -6.00 14.32 5.07
N GLN A 10 -5.12 13.70 5.86
CA GLN A 10 -3.79 14.24 6.18
C GLN A 10 -2.81 14.11 4.99
N PRO A 11 -1.66 14.82 5.02
CA PRO A 11 -0.59 14.62 4.04
C PRO A 11 -0.14 13.15 3.98
N VAL A 12 0.15 12.63 2.77
CA VAL A 12 0.43 11.19 2.57
C VAL A 12 1.63 10.66 3.38
N ALA A 13 2.59 11.53 3.70
CA ALA A 13 3.72 11.19 4.56
C ALA A 13 3.31 10.91 6.02
N GLU A 14 2.16 11.43 6.46
CA GLU A 14 1.55 11.16 7.76
C GLU A 14 0.55 10.01 7.68
N VAL A 15 -0.22 9.93 6.58
CA VAL A 15 -1.18 8.85 6.34
C VAL A 15 -0.49 7.49 6.27
N ALA A 16 0.61 7.38 5.51
CA ALA A 16 1.28 6.11 5.30
C ALA A 16 1.68 5.40 6.60
N PRO A 17 2.49 5.99 7.50
CA PRO A 17 2.82 5.33 8.76
C PRO A 17 1.60 5.07 9.66
N ALA A 18 0.56 5.90 9.60
CA ALA A 18 -0.68 5.69 10.36
C ALA A 18 -1.48 4.45 9.89
N LEU A 19 -1.26 3.97 8.65
CA LEU A 19 -1.87 2.73 8.15
C LEU A 19 -1.14 1.46 8.61
N LEU A 20 0.06 1.57 9.20
CA LEU A 20 0.74 0.39 9.75
C LEU A 20 -0.06 -0.20 10.91
N GLY A 21 -0.24 -1.52 10.88
CA GLY A 21 -1.10 -2.26 11.80
C GLY A 21 -2.58 -2.34 11.37
N ALA A 22 -3.02 -1.57 10.37
CA ALA A 22 -4.42 -1.60 9.93
C ALA A 22 -4.80 -2.93 9.27
N HIS A 23 -6.09 -3.27 9.33
CA HIS A 23 -6.61 -4.51 8.77
C HIS A 23 -7.37 -4.25 7.47
N LEU A 24 -6.89 -4.83 6.38
CA LEU A 24 -7.55 -4.84 5.07
C LEU A 24 -8.19 -6.22 4.86
N THR A 25 -9.51 -6.23 4.62
CA THR A 25 -10.27 -7.46 4.38
C THR A 25 -10.83 -7.48 2.96
N HIS A 26 -10.43 -8.47 2.18
CA HIS A 26 -11.02 -8.73 0.86
C HIS A 26 -10.95 -10.21 0.50
N GLY A 27 -11.91 -10.68 -0.29
CA GLY A 27 -11.91 -12.04 -0.81
C GLY A 27 -11.81 -13.13 0.26
N GLY A 28 -12.35 -12.91 1.46
CA GLY A 28 -12.30 -13.86 2.57
C GLY A 28 -10.94 -13.96 3.27
N VAL A 29 -10.07 -12.97 3.10
CA VAL A 29 -8.75 -12.88 3.75
C VAL A 29 -8.62 -11.52 4.42
N THR A 30 -8.03 -11.48 5.62
CA THR A 30 -7.66 -10.23 6.30
C THR A 30 -6.15 -10.16 6.46
N VAL A 31 -5.58 -9.03 6.04
CA VAL A 31 -4.16 -8.73 6.17
C VAL A 31 -3.95 -7.56 7.12
N ARG A 32 -3.12 -7.75 8.14
CA ARG A 32 -2.57 -6.69 8.98
C ARG A 32 -1.39 -6.06 8.25
N LEU A 33 -1.47 -4.78 7.91
CA LEU A 33 -0.44 -4.08 7.15
C LEU A 33 0.84 -3.90 7.98
N THR A 34 1.98 -4.22 7.40
CA THR A 34 3.30 -4.12 8.05
C THR A 34 4.30 -3.30 7.25
N GLU A 35 3.96 -2.99 5.99
CA GLU A 35 4.78 -2.18 5.10
C GLU A 35 3.91 -1.42 4.10
N VAL A 36 4.23 -0.14 3.89
CA VAL A 36 3.55 0.73 2.94
C VAL A 36 4.52 1.74 2.30
N GLU A 37 4.11 2.36 1.20
CA GLU A 37 4.84 3.47 0.56
C GLU A 37 3.92 4.65 0.24
N ALA A 38 4.39 5.87 0.52
CA ALA A 38 3.71 7.11 0.20
C ALA A 38 4.05 7.60 -1.23
N TYR A 39 3.03 8.15 -1.91
CA TYR A 39 3.15 8.78 -3.22
C TYR A 39 2.33 10.08 -3.28
N ASP A 40 3.01 11.24 -3.32
CA ASP A 40 2.38 12.57 -3.25
C ASP A 40 2.04 13.16 -4.63
N GLY A 41 1.50 12.31 -5.50
CA GLY A 41 0.95 12.70 -6.81
C GLY A 41 1.84 13.66 -7.62
N PRO A 42 1.39 14.91 -7.86
CA PRO A 42 2.10 15.87 -8.69
C PRO A 42 3.44 16.35 -8.12
N ASP A 43 3.64 16.24 -6.81
CA ASP A 43 4.88 16.69 -6.13
C ASP A 43 5.90 15.54 -5.95
N ASP A 44 5.62 14.37 -6.52
CA ASP A 44 6.44 13.17 -6.40
C ASP A 44 6.81 12.57 -7.77
N PRO A 45 8.07 12.73 -8.23
CA PRO A 45 8.55 12.15 -9.48
C PRO A 45 8.39 10.62 -9.62
N ALA A 46 8.22 9.88 -8.51
CA ALA A 46 7.98 8.44 -8.54
C ALA A 46 6.50 8.07 -8.67
N SER A 47 5.59 9.03 -8.51
CA SER A 47 4.16 8.82 -8.54
C SER A 47 3.62 8.66 -9.96
N HIS A 48 2.58 7.83 -10.10
CA HIS A 48 1.84 7.73 -11.35
C HIS A 48 1.10 9.01 -11.74
N ALA A 49 0.88 9.93 -10.80
CA ALA A 49 0.22 11.20 -11.04
C ALA A 49 1.19 12.39 -11.20
N TYR A 50 2.51 12.16 -11.21
CA TYR A 50 3.52 13.22 -11.39
C TYR A 50 3.29 14.06 -12.65
N ARG A 51 2.90 13.40 -13.75
CA ARG A 51 2.61 14.05 -15.04
C ARG A 51 1.13 14.43 -15.21
N GLY A 52 0.37 14.47 -14.12
CA GLY A 52 -1.04 14.80 -14.12
C GLY A 52 -1.99 13.63 -14.34
N LEU A 53 -3.25 13.98 -14.54
CA LEU A 53 -4.38 13.05 -14.66
C LEU A 53 -4.35 12.28 -15.99
N THR A 54 -4.58 10.98 -15.91
CA THR A 54 -4.76 10.06 -17.04
C THR A 54 -5.92 9.11 -16.72
N ALA A 55 -6.46 8.44 -17.75
CA ALA A 55 -7.46 7.39 -17.54
C ALA A 55 -7.00 6.27 -16.58
N ARG A 56 -5.68 5.98 -16.55
CA ARG A 56 -5.12 4.92 -15.70
C ARG A 56 -5.05 5.31 -14.23
N ASN A 57 -4.72 6.56 -13.92
CA ASN A 57 -4.52 7.02 -12.54
C ASN A 57 -5.72 7.82 -12.00
N ALA A 58 -6.83 7.89 -12.74
CA ALA A 58 -7.97 8.74 -12.41
C ALA A 58 -8.53 8.49 -11.00
N VAL A 59 -8.49 7.24 -10.52
CA VAL A 59 -8.90 6.89 -9.16
C VAL A 59 -8.09 7.64 -8.10
N MET A 60 -6.79 7.90 -8.34
CA MET A 60 -5.95 8.64 -7.40
C MET A 60 -6.45 10.06 -7.14
N PHE A 61 -7.15 10.67 -8.09
CA PHE A 61 -7.68 12.02 -7.98
C PHE A 61 -9.08 12.08 -7.38
N GLY A 62 -9.65 10.93 -7.01
CA GLY A 62 -10.98 10.87 -6.39
C GLY A 62 -10.93 11.06 -4.86
N PRO A 63 -12.07 10.82 -4.18
CA PRO A 63 -12.17 10.96 -2.74
C PRO A 63 -11.19 10.04 -1.97
N PRO A 64 -10.76 10.42 -0.76
CA PRO A 64 -9.96 9.55 0.10
C PRO A 64 -10.69 8.25 0.43
N GLY A 65 -9.92 7.16 0.59
CA GLY A 65 -10.43 5.83 0.88
C GLY A 65 -10.79 5.02 -0.36
N ARG A 66 -10.55 5.53 -1.57
CA ARG A 66 -10.69 4.75 -2.81
C ARG A 66 -9.51 3.79 -2.97
N LEU A 67 -9.79 2.58 -3.46
CA LEU A 67 -8.76 1.62 -3.82
C LEU A 67 -8.27 1.90 -5.23
N TYR A 68 -7.04 2.34 -5.38
CA TYR A 68 -6.40 2.46 -6.69
C TYR A 68 -5.61 1.19 -7.00
N VAL A 69 -6.05 0.43 -8.00
CA VAL A 69 -5.46 -0.84 -8.44
C VAL A 69 -4.87 -0.70 -9.83
N TYR A 70 -3.61 -1.08 -9.99
CA TYR A 70 -2.95 -1.03 -11.30
C TYR A 70 -2.12 -2.28 -11.56
N PHE A 71 -1.96 -2.60 -12.84
CA PHE A 71 -1.10 -3.71 -13.26
C PHE A 71 0.36 -3.23 -13.36
N SER A 72 1.24 -3.91 -12.65
CA SER A 72 2.67 -3.60 -12.54
C SER A 72 3.50 -4.59 -13.37
N TYR A 73 4.40 -4.06 -14.20
CA TYR A 73 5.34 -4.81 -15.04
C TYR A 73 4.75 -5.99 -15.83
N GLY A 74 3.46 -5.91 -16.19
CA GLY A 74 2.80 -6.96 -16.98
C GLY A 74 2.57 -8.28 -16.24
N MET A 75 2.80 -8.36 -14.93
CA MET A 75 2.77 -9.63 -14.18
C MET A 75 1.77 -9.64 -13.03
N HIS A 76 1.66 -8.54 -12.27
CA HIS A 76 0.93 -8.56 -11.00
C HIS A 76 0.17 -7.25 -10.74
N TRP A 77 -0.88 -7.34 -9.94
CA TRP A 77 -1.63 -6.18 -9.45
C TRP A 77 -0.94 -5.57 -8.23
N CYS A 78 -0.94 -4.23 -8.16
CA CYS A 78 -0.64 -3.47 -6.95
C CYS A 78 -1.89 -2.70 -6.52
N ALA A 79 -2.04 -2.45 -5.23
CA ALA A 79 -3.20 -1.76 -4.67
C ALA A 79 -2.76 -0.63 -3.73
N ASN A 80 -3.44 0.49 -3.82
CA ASN A 80 -3.14 1.71 -3.05
C ASN A 80 -4.44 2.22 -2.43
N VAL A 81 -4.32 2.91 -1.29
CA VAL A 81 -5.43 3.66 -0.68
C VAL A 81 -5.24 5.12 -1.01
N VAL A 82 -6.22 5.72 -1.69
CA VAL A 82 -6.24 7.15 -1.98
C VAL A 82 -6.41 7.94 -0.69
N CYS A 83 -5.68 9.04 -0.57
CA CYS A 83 -5.71 9.94 0.58
C CYS A 83 -5.52 11.39 0.12
N GLY A 84 -5.60 12.32 1.06
CA GLY A 84 -5.62 13.74 0.78
C GLY A 84 -6.99 14.24 0.29
N PRO A 85 -7.06 15.53 -0.09
CA PRO A 85 -8.29 16.15 -0.56
C PRO A 85 -8.70 15.63 -1.96
N ASP A 86 -10.01 15.48 -2.17
CA ASP A 86 -10.59 15.12 -3.47
C ASP A 86 -10.12 16.09 -4.57
N GLY A 87 -9.84 15.56 -5.76
CA GLY A 87 -9.27 16.30 -6.88
C GLY A 87 -7.74 16.45 -6.86
N ARG A 88 -7.04 16.10 -5.77
CA ARG A 88 -5.57 16.07 -5.73
C ARG A 88 -5.08 14.64 -5.54
N ALA A 89 -4.28 14.17 -6.50
CA ALA A 89 -3.74 12.82 -6.40
C ALA A 89 -2.79 12.64 -5.21
N SER A 90 -3.11 11.69 -4.35
CA SER A 90 -2.21 11.18 -3.32
C SER A 90 -2.64 9.78 -2.91
N ALA A 91 -1.68 8.87 -2.71
CA ALA A 91 -2.03 7.50 -2.34
C ALA A 91 -0.92 6.78 -1.58
N VAL A 92 -1.34 5.82 -0.76
CA VAL A 92 -0.45 4.91 -0.05
C VAL A 92 -0.49 3.53 -0.70
N LEU A 93 0.63 3.08 -1.26
CA LEU A 93 0.79 1.71 -1.75
C LEU A 93 0.80 0.74 -0.57
N LEU A 94 -0.05 -0.28 -0.65
CA LEU A 94 -0.10 -1.37 0.31
C LEU A 94 0.92 -2.44 -0.10
N ARG A 95 2.02 -2.53 0.65
CA ARG A 95 3.17 -3.34 0.21
C ARG A 95 3.21 -4.70 0.83
N ALA A 96 3.08 -4.80 2.14
CA ALA A 96 3.15 -6.10 2.80
C ALA A 96 2.34 -6.14 4.07
N GLY A 97 2.08 -7.37 4.52
CA GLY A 97 1.37 -7.61 5.75
C GLY A 97 1.36 -9.07 6.16
N GLU A 98 0.86 -9.28 7.36
CA GLU A 98 0.59 -10.60 7.94
C GLU A 98 -0.86 -11.00 7.64
N VAL A 99 -1.07 -12.23 7.17
CA VAL A 99 -2.43 -12.79 7.04
C VAL A 99 -2.91 -13.20 8.44
N VAL A 100 -3.88 -12.48 8.98
CA VAL A 100 -4.41 -12.70 10.34
C VAL A 100 -5.76 -13.44 10.36
N ASP A 101 -6.44 -13.49 9.21
CA ASP A 101 -7.66 -14.29 9.01
C ASP A 101 -7.75 -14.76 7.55
N GLY A 102 -8.43 -15.89 7.32
CA GLY A 102 -8.59 -16.48 6.00
C GLY A 102 -7.36 -17.25 5.49
N LEU A 103 -6.50 -17.73 6.40
CA LEU A 103 -5.21 -18.35 6.07
C LEU A 103 -5.31 -19.50 5.06
N ARG A 104 -6.35 -20.34 5.15
CA ARG A 104 -6.60 -21.42 4.18
C ARG A 104 -6.77 -20.86 2.76
N VAL A 105 -7.60 -19.83 2.60
CA VAL A 105 -7.87 -19.18 1.31
C VAL A 105 -6.61 -18.52 0.77
N ALA A 106 -5.84 -17.85 1.64
CA ALA A 106 -4.57 -17.23 1.26
C ALA A 106 -3.56 -18.28 0.77
N ARG A 107 -3.42 -19.42 1.46
CA ARG A 107 -2.53 -20.54 1.06
C ARG A 107 -2.92 -21.13 -0.29
N GLU A 108 -4.21 -21.34 -0.53
CA GLU A 108 -4.73 -21.83 -1.82
C GLU A 108 -4.34 -20.89 -2.97
N ARG A 109 -4.44 -19.56 -2.77
CA ARG A 109 -4.06 -18.56 -3.79
C ARG A 109 -2.55 -18.44 -4.00
N ARG A 110 -1.75 -18.77 -2.99
CA ARG A 110 -0.31 -18.47 -2.95
C ARG A 110 0.59 -19.68 -3.13
N GLY A 111 0.02 -20.89 -3.16
CA GLY A 111 0.71 -22.10 -3.61
C GLY A 111 1.82 -22.59 -2.67
N GLY A 112 1.45 -23.06 -1.47
CA GLY A 112 2.37 -23.79 -0.56
C GLY A 112 3.49 -22.98 0.08
N ARG A 113 3.43 -21.64 -0.01
CA ARG A 113 4.36 -20.73 0.66
C ARG A 113 4.18 -20.77 2.17
N ALA A 114 5.25 -20.43 2.90
CA ALA A 114 5.14 -20.22 4.34
C ALA A 114 4.18 -19.06 4.63
N ASP A 115 3.49 -19.11 5.77
CA ASP A 115 2.44 -18.14 6.11
C ASP A 115 2.93 -16.68 6.08
N VAL A 116 4.16 -16.48 6.55
CA VAL A 116 4.85 -15.19 6.58
C VAL A 116 5.11 -14.61 5.18
N GLU A 117 5.11 -15.45 4.14
CA GLU A 117 5.38 -15.05 2.76
C GLU A 117 4.09 -14.81 1.95
N LEU A 118 2.91 -15.11 2.53
CA LEU A 118 1.63 -15.06 1.80
C LEU A 118 1.33 -13.67 1.27
N ALA A 119 1.55 -12.63 2.08
CA ALA A 119 1.34 -11.22 1.71
C ALA A 119 2.63 -10.39 1.78
N ARG A 120 3.80 -11.02 1.67
CA ARG A 120 5.11 -10.35 1.72
C ARG A 120 5.50 -9.72 0.39
N GLY A 121 5.05 -8.49 0.13
CA GLY A 121 5.31 -7.72 -1.09
C GLY A 121 4.03 -7.40 -1.87
N PRO A 122 4.01 -6.33 -2.68
CA PRO A 122 2.75 -5.71 -3.13
C PRO A 122 1.92 -6.63 -4.03
N ALA A 123 2.58 -7.37 -4.92
CA ALA A 123 1.95 -8.41 -5.73
C ALA A 123 1.42 -9.59 -4.91
N ASN A 124 2.09 -9.90 -3.80
CA ASN A 124 1.75 -11.03 -2.94
C ASN A 124 0.53 -10.68 -2.09
N LEU A 125 0.50 -9.47 -1.56
CA LEU A 125 -0.62 -8.91 -0.83
C LEU A 125 -1.90 -8.92 -1.67
N THR A 126 -1.86 -8.42 -2.91
CA THR A 126 -3.04 -8.42 -3.78
C THR A 126 -3.50 -9.83 -4.14
N GLN A 127 -2.57 -10.76 -4.39
CA GLN A 127 -2.91 -12.16 -4.64
C GLN A 127 -3.55 -12.84 -3.43
N ALA A 128 -2.99 -12.66 -2.23
CA ALA A 128 -3.55 -13.24 -1.00
C ALA A 128 -4.98 -12.74 -0.76
N LEU A 129 -5.21 -11.44 -0.95
CA LEU A 129 -6.52 -10.80 -0.80
C LEU A 129 -7.49 -11.07 -1.97
N GLY A 130 -7.01 -11.61 -3.09
CA GLY A 130 -7.82 -11.81 -4.30
C GLY A 130 -8.17 -10.52 -5.04
N ILE A 131 -7.37 -9.46 -4.88
CA ILE A 131 -7.56 -8.16 -5.54
C ILE A 131 -7.10 -8.26 -7.01
N GLN A 132 -7.95 -7.81 -7.92
CA GLN A 132 -7.70 -7.73 -9.35
C GLN A 132 -8.17 -6.37 -9.90
N ARG A 133 -8.14 -6.22 -11.24
CA ARG A 133 -8.56 -4.98 -11.91
C ARG A 133 -9.95 -4.48 -11.51
N HIS A 134 -10.92 -5.39 -11.33
CA HIS A 134 -12.31 -5.02 -11.10
C HIS A 134 -12.57 -4.44 -9.70
N GLN A 135 -11.56 -4.46 -8.82
CA GLN A 135 -11.56 -3.78 -7.54
C GLN A 135 -11.09 -2.31 -7.63
N ASP A 136 -10.59 -1.85 -8.79
CA ASP A 136 -10.18 -0.45 -8.96
C ASP A 136 -11.37 0.51 -8.74
N GLY A 137 -11.17 1.56 -7.95
CA GLY A 137 -12.19 2.55 -7.57
C GLY A 137 -13.11 2.14 -6.42
N LEU A 138 -12.96 0.92 -5.85
CA LEU A 138 -13.76 0.49 -4.71
C LEU A 138 -13.62 1.45 -3.52
N ASP A 139 -14.75 1.71 -2.87
CA ASP A 139 -14.80 2.44 -1.60
C ASP A 139 -14.41 1.49 -0.45
N LEU A 140 -13.33 1.82 0.24
CA LEU A 140 -12.79 1.01 1.33
C LEU A 140 -13.42 1.29 2.68
N SER A 141 -14.30 2.29 2.82
CA SER A 141 -14.96 2.64 4.09
C SER A 141 -15.71 1.46 4.75
N ARG A 142 -16.11 0.45 3.97
CA ARG A 142 -16.78 -0.78 4.45
C ARG A 142 -15.93 -2.04 4.34
N ARG A 143 -14.67 -1.95 3.89
CA ARG A 143 -13.79 -3.09 3.57
C ARG A 143 -12.41 -3.01 4.23
N VAL A 144 -12.01 -1.83 4.70
CA VAL A 144 -10.79 -1.61 5.46
C VAL A 144 -11.16 -1.02 6.78
N THR A 145 -10.59 -1.59 7.83
CA THR A 145 -10.72 -1.11 9.19
C THR A 145 -9.36 -0.64 9.66
N LEU A 146 -9.31 0.56 10.26
CA LEU A 146 -8.08 1.04 10.88
C LEU A 146 -7.73 0.06 12.00
N ALA A 147 -6.44 -0.06 12.29
CA ALA A 147 -6.01 -0.77 13.48
C ALA A 147 -6.69 -0.10 14.69
N VAL A 148 -7.30 -0.91 15.56
CA VAL A 148 -7.83 -0.41 16.84
C VAL A 148 -6.68 0.17 17.68
N SER A 149 -5.46 -0.33 17.46
CA SER A 149 -4.22 0.14 18.06
C SER A 149 -3.19 0.47 16.97
N PRO A 150 -2.81 1.75 16.78
CA PRO A 150 -1.75 2.12 15.86
C PRO A 150 -0.40 1.55 16.31
N VAL A 151 0.51 1.31 15.36
CA VAL A 151 1.89 0.89 15.68
C VAL A 151 2.62 2.07 16.36
N PRO A 152 3.26 1.87 17.52
CA PRO A 152 4.03 2.92 18.18
C PRO A 152 5.12 3.50 17.25
N PRO A 153 5.32 4.83 17.20
CA PRO A 153 6.31 5.45 16.32
C PRO A 153 7.73 4.88 16.45
N GLU A 154 8.13 4.50 17.67
CA GLU A 154 9.42 3.87 17.97
C GLU A 154 9.58 2.46 17.38
N HIS A 155 8.50 1.84 16.90
CA HIS A 155 8.52 0.57 16.16
C HIS A 155 8.37 0.75 14.65
N ILE A 156 8.21 1.99 14.17
CA ILE A 156 8.16 2.30 12.74
C ILE A 156 9.57 2.68 12.28
N ALA A 157 9.99 2.13 11.15
CA ALA A 157 11.18 2.57 10.43
C ALA A 157 10.77 3.14 9.07
N SER A 158 11.61 4.02 8.54
CA SER A 158 11.41 4.68 7.25
C SER A 158 12.67 4.64 6.38
N GLY A 159 12.50 4.72 5.07
CA GLY A 159 13.62 4.70 4.14
C GLY A 159 13.19 4.74 2.67
N PRO A 160 14.16 4.56 1.75
CA PRO A 160 13.91 4.54 0.31
C PRO A 160 12.81 3.57 -0.11
N ARG A 161 12.02 4.01 -1.10
CA ARG A 161 11.00 3.17 -1.73
C ARG A 161 11.63 2.10 -2.61
N VAL A 162 11.00 0.94 -2.69
CA VAL A 162 11.48 -0.21 -3.45
C VAL A 162 11.19 -0.04 -4.93
N GLY A 163 12.20 -0.22 -5.77
CA GLY A 163 12.03 -0.29 -7.21
C GLY A 163 11.66 1.03 -7.90
N VAL A 164 11.67 2.16 -7.20
CA VAL A 164 11.51 3.49 -7.82
C VAL A 164 12.81 3.96 -8.46
N THR A 165 12.71 4.62 -9.61
CA THR A 165 13.86 5.17 -10.35
C THR A 165 14.15 6.62 -9.97
N LEU A 166 13.10 7.44 -9.90
CA LEU A 166 13.16 8.84 -9.49
C LEU A 166 12.75 8.97 -8.02
N ALA A 167 13.17 10.06 -7.37
CA ALA A 167 12.87 10.33 -5.96
C ALA A 167 13.16 9.12 -5.04
N HIS A 168 14.24 8.40 -5.35
CA HIS A 168 14.60 7.15 -4.69
C HIS A 168 15.24 7.40 -3.32
N ASP A 169 15.77 8.59 -3.07
CA ASP A 169 16.34 8.98 -1.77
C ASP A 169 15.27 9.48 -0.78
N VAL A 170 14.04 9.69 -1.25
CA VAL A 170 12.95 10.16 -0.37
C VAL A 170 12.51 9.01 0.54
N PRO A 171 12.53 9.18 1.88
CA PRO A 171 12.29 8.11 2.85
C PRO A 171 10.80 7.81 3.05
N TRP A 172 10.07 7.62 1.95
CA TRP A 172 8.62 7.44 1.92
C TRP A 172 8.15 5.99 1.88
N ARG A 173 9.03 5.05 2.21
CA ARG A 173 8.66 3.69 2.60
C ARG A 173 8.63 3.61 4.12
N PHE A 174 7.58 3.00 4.67
CA PHE A 174 7.40 2.83 6.11
C PHE A 174 7.12 1.37 6.43
N TRP A 175 7.70 0.85 7.51
CA TRP A 175 7.49 -0.53 7.94
C TRP A 175 7.64 -0.74 9.44
N VAL A 176 7.06 -1.84 9.94
CA VAL A 176 7.20 -2.29 11.33
C VAL A 176 8.57 -2.97 11.52
N LYS A 177 9.39 -2.47 12.45
CA LYS A 177 10.74 -2.99 12.73
C LYS A 177 10.69 -4.46 13.15
N GLY A 178 11.53 -5.28 12.53
CA GLY A 178 11.69 -6.70 12.88
C GLY A 178 10.51 -7.60 12.48
N ASP A 179 9.42 -7.07 11.93
CA ASP A 179 8.28 -7.87 11.50
C ASP A 179 8.67 -8.72 10.27
N PRO A 180 8.52 -10.06 10.34
CA PRO A 180 9.06 -10.94 9.31
C PRO A 180 8.25 -10.91 8.01
N SER A 181 7.05 -10.34 8.03
CA SER A 181 6.23 -10.14 6.82
C SER A 181 6.67 -8.96 5.96
N VAL A 182 7.58 -8.09 6.46
CA VAL A 182 8.13 -6.97 5.70
C VAL A 182 8.94 -7.49 4.51
N SER A 183 8.68 -6.93 3.33
CA SER A 183 9.33 -7.35 2.09
C SER A 183 10.79 -6.89 2.01
N ALA A 184 11.59 -7.61 1.23
CA ALA A 184 12.99 -7.25 1.00
C ALA A 184 13.10 -5.92 0.26
N TYR A 185 14.05 -5.08 0.68
CA TYR A 185 14.40 -3.89 -0.09
C TYR A 185 15.10 -4.28 -1.39
N LYS A 186 14.72 -3.64 -2.49
CA LYS A 186 15.40 -3.78 -3.78
C LYS A 186 15.46 -2.41 -4.47
N ARG A 187 16.67 -1.90 -4.66
CA ARG A 187 16.91 -0.67 -5.43
C ARG A 187 16.56 -0.90 -6.90
N SER A 188 16.01 0.11 -7.57
CA SER A 188 15.83 0.04 -9.02
C SER A 188 17.19 -0.04 -9.71
N PRO A 189 17.41 -0.99 -10.64
CA PRO A 189 18.65 -1.03 -11.43
C PRO A 189 18.80 0.18 -12.36
N ARG A 190 17.71 0.93 -12.56
CA ARG A 190 17.68 2.15 -13.39
C ARG A 190 17.84 3.43 -12.58
N ALA A 191 17.88 3.36 -11.25
CA ALA A 191 18.09 4.55 -10.43
C ALA A 191 19.55 5.05 -10.62
N PRO A 192 19.78 6.37 -10.80
CA PRO A 192 21.13 6.93 -10.94
C PRO A 192 22.08 6.42 -9.86
N GLN A 193 23.35 6.21 -10.17
CA GLN A 193 24.35 5.99 -9.11
C GLN A 193 24.63 7.36 -8.46
N GLY A 194 24.60 7.39 -7.13
CA GLY A 194 24.97 8.59 -6.36
C GLY A 194 26.46 8.85 -6.40
#